data_AF-A0A0X8ICZ1-F1
#
_entry.id   AF-A0A0X8ICZ1-F1
#
_cell.length_a   1.000
_cell.length_b   1.000
_cell.length_c   1.000
_cell.angle_alpha   90.00
_cell.angle_beta   90.00
_cell.angle_gamma   90.00
#
_symmetry.space_group_name_H-M   'P 1'
#
loop_
_entity.id
_entity.type
_entity.pdbx_description
1 polymer ?
#
loop_
_entity_poly.entity_id
_entity_poly.type
_entity_poly.pdbx_seq_one_letter_code
_entity_poly.pdbx_strand_id
1 'polypeptide(L)'
;MYASSGKLSIGEEAYLRALTGRLVGIGLFKGFNKVAVIPYPDRICESVAAAAAVAYLDAYGYGPGKVAFFDYSDNMDDVARRVVSWDPEAVYIAFGGEQRMSLVSEATAKTLKALRSAGFKGALLIHVRAWLATKQLSALLSDPALKEYITSLKEIRLFTADANAKKFFFQAVKVTPEGNVSLSKYMDVDITDEHANLLKLSLPPQ
;
A
#
# COMPACT_ATOMS: atom_id res chain seq x y z
N MET A 1 11.54 11.16 18.44
CA MET A 1 12.25 9.89 18.67
C MET A 1 11.68 8.87 17.69
N TYR A 2 12.44 8.51 16.65
CA TYR A 2 12.05 7.47 15.70
C TYR A 2 12.18 6.12 16.38
N ALA A 3 11.11 5.31 16.36
CA ALA A 3 11.15 3.97 16.91
C ALA A 3 12.01 3.09 16.00
N SER A 4 13.30 2.95 16.31
CA SER A 4 14.12 1.84 15.85
C SER A 4 13.71 0.57 16.62
N SER A 5 12.50 0.06 16.39
CA SER A 5 12.03 -1.18 17.02
C SER A 5 12.26 -2.42 16.16
N GLY A 6 13.04 -2.30 15.07
CA GLY A 6 13.42 -3.42 14.21
C GLY A 6 14.73 -4.07 14.66
N LYS A 7 14.82 -5.40 14.57
CA LYS A 7 16.08 -6.14 14.76
C LYS A 7 17.07 -5.95 13.60
N LEU A 8 16.70 -5.17 12.59
CA LEU A 8 17.43 -5.00 11.35
C LEU A 8 18.27 -3.72 11.38
N SER A 9 19.47 -3.79 10.79
CA SER A 9 20.28 -2.63 10.43
C SER A 9 19.60 -1.78 9.36
N ILE A 10 20.04 -0.54 9.18
CA ILE A 10 19.50 0.36 8.12
C ILE A 10 19.62 -0.28 6.73
N GLY A 11 20.73 -0.98 6.45
CA GLY A 11 20.94 -1.66 5.17
C GLY A 11 19.96 -2.81 4.95
N GLU A 12 19.73 -3.63 5.97
CA GLU A 12 18.75 -4.72 5.92
C GLU A 12 17.32 -4.19 5.82
N GLU A 13 17.01 -3.09 6.52
CA GLU A 13 15.72 -2.42 6.40
C GLU A 13 15.50 -1.99 4.94
N ALA A 14 16.44 -1.25 4.34
CA ALA A 14 16.35 -0.80 2.95
C ALA A 14 16.27 -1.98 1.96
N TYR A 15 17.09 -3.01 2.16
CA TYR A 15 17.11 -4.19 1.30
C TYR A 15 15.80 -4.98 1.36
N LEU A 16 15.21 -5.17 2.54
CA LEU A 16 13.87 -5.76 2.66
C LEU A 16 12.81 -4.96 1.89
N ARG A 17 12.92 -3.63 1.85
CA ARG A 17 11.95 -2.78 1.12
C ARG A 17 12.17 -2.88 -0.38
N ALA A 18 13.42 -3.07 -0.82
CA ALA A 18 13.71 -3.37 -2.21
C ALA A 18 13.10 -4.72 -2.64
N LEU A 19 13.30 -5.78 -1.86
CA LEU A 19 12.71 -7.11 -2.11
C LEU A 19 11.17 -7.06 -2.13
N THR A 20 10.58 -6.42 -1.12
CA THR A 20 9.12 -6.31 -0.99
C THR A 20 8.53 -5.41 -2.08
N GLY A 21 9.12 -4.25 -2.31
CA GLY A 21 8.71 -3.30 -3.33
C GLY A 21 8.78 -3.90 -4.72
N ARG A 22 9.82 -4.69 -5.03
CA ARG A 22 9.92 -5.43 -6.29
C ARG A 22 8.68 -6.30 -6.53
N LEU A 23 8.26 -7.09 -5.55
CA LEU A 23 7.07 -7.93 -5.67
C LEU A 23 5.79 -7.09 -5.78
N VAL A 24 5.69 -5.98 -5.04
CA VAL A 24 4.55 -5.05 -5.13
C VAL A 24 4.43 -4.46 -6.54
N GLY A 25 5.52 -3.96 -7.13
CA GLY A 25 5.52 -3.40 -8.48
C GLY A 25 5.12 -4.42 -9.55
N ILE A 26 5.57 -5.67 -9.40
CA ILE A 26 5.23 -6.76 -10.33
C ILE A 26 3.79 -7.24 -10.11
N GLY A 27 3.39 -7.59 -8.89
CA GLY A 27 2.10 -8.24 -8.64
C GLY A 27 0.95 -7.25 -8.44
N LEU A 28 1.14 -6.27 -7.55
CA LEU A 28 0.06 -5.39 -7.11
C LEU A 28 -0.35 -4.40 -8.21
N PHE A 29 0.64 -3.84 -8.93
CA PHE A 29 0.41 -2.84 -9.99
C PHE A 29 0.05 -3.46 -11.35
N LYS A 30 0.05 -4.80 -11.44
CA LYS A 30 -0.20 -5.55 -12.67
C LYS A 30 -1.51 -5.13 -13.33
N GLY A 31 -1.45 -4.78 -14.62
CA GLY A 31 -2.64 -4.45 -15.42
C GLY A 31 -3.13 -3.01 -15.27
N PHE A 32 -2.44 -2.17 -14.49
CA PHE A 32 -2.63 -0.72 -14.53
C PHE A 32 -1.57 -0.07 -15.42
N ASN A 33 -1.95 0.94 -16.20
CA ASN A 33 -1.02 1.73 -17.02
C ASN A 33 -0.51 2.97 -16.30
N LYS A 34 -1.25 3.44 -15.28
CA LYS A 34 -1.01 4.72 -14.62
C LYS A 34 -1.29 4.63 -13.13
N VAL A 35 -0.23 4.58 -12.33
CA VAL A 35 -0.29 4.37 -10.88
C VAL A 35 0.23 5.60 -10.14
N ALA A 36 -0.63 6.22 -9.33
CA ALA A 36 -0.22 7.24 -8.38
C ALA A 36 0.21 6.56 -7.08
N VAL A 37 1.40 6.90 -6.57
CA VAL A 37 1.93 6.36 -5.32
C VAL A 37 1.92 7.46 -4.26
N ILE A 38 1.30 7.17 -3.12
CA ILE A 38 1.25 8.06 -1.96
C ILE A 38 2.05 7.38 -0.84
N PRO A 39 3.36 7.62 -0.75
CA PRO A 39 4.16 7.19 0.40
C PRO A 39 3.89 8.09 1.61
N TYR A 40 4.06 7.54 2.80
CA TYR A 40 4.30 8.38 3.97
C TYR A 40 5.73 8.94 3.87
N PRO A 41 6.02 10.21 4.23
CA PRO A 41 7.34 10.81 4.07
C PRO A 41 8.34 10.29 5.11
N ASP A 42 8.63 8.98 5.04
CA ASP A 42 9.61 8.29 5.85
C ASP A 42 10.41 7.30 5.01
N ARG A 43 11.60 6.94 5.52
CA ARG A 43 12.58 6.17 4.76
C ARG A 43 12.05 4.80 4.35
N ILE A 44 11.19 4.17 5.16
CA ILE A 44 10.65 2.84 4.87
C ILE A 44 9.63 2.91 3.74
N CYS A 45 8.69 3.85 3.82
CA CYS A 45 7.62 4.00 2.85
C CYS A 45 8.17 4.46 1.49
N GLU A 46 9.11 5.41 1.49
CA GLU A 46 9.76 5.87 0.27
C GLU A 46 10.58 4.76 -0.40
N SER A 47 11.35 3.99 0.38
CA SER A 47 12.18 2.91 -0.18
C SER A 47 11.33 1.82 -0.85
N VAL A 48 10.21 1.42 -0.23
CA VAL A 48 9.33 0.40 -0.83
C VAL A 48 8.58 0.95 -2.04
N ALA A 49 8.16 2.22 -1.99
CA ALA A 49 7.46 2.88 -3.07
C ALA A 49 8.37 3.05 -4.31
N ALA A 50 9.60 3.51 -4.11
CA ALA A 50 10.61 3.61 -5.17
C ALA A 50 10.90 2.24 -5.79
N ALA A 51 11.13 1.20 -4.98
CA ALA A 51 11.37 -0.15 -5.49
C ALA A 51 10.16 -0.73 -6.27
N ALA A 52 8.94 -0.44 -5.82
CA ALA A 52 7.72 -0.82 -6.55
C ALA A 52 7.59 -0.10 -7.88
N ALA A 53 7.86 1.21 -7.92
CA ALA A 53 7.83 1.98 -9.16
C ALA A 53 8.88 1.46 -10.16
N VAL A 54 10.12 1.22 -9.73
CA VAL A 54 11.18 0.69 -10.58
C VAL A 54 10.82 -0.70 -11.12
N ALA A 55 10.38 -1.62 -10.28
CA ALA A 55 10.02 -2.97 -10.72
C ALA A 55 8.79 -2.99 -11.63
N TYR A 56 7.83 -2.09 -11.41
CA TYR A 56 6.69 -1.92 -12.30
C TYR A 56 7.12 -1.42 -13.69
N LEU A 57 7.99 -0.41 -13.76
CA LEU A 57 8.52 0.11 -15.03
C LEU A 57 9.37 -0.94 -15.76
N ASP A 58 10.18 -1.70 -15.04
CA ASP A 58 10.98 -2.80 -15.59
C ASP A 58 10.08 -3.91 -16.17
N ALA A 59 9.08 -4.37 -15.41
CA ALA A 59 8.21 -5.48 -15.80
C ALA A 59 7.19 -5.12 -16.89
N TYR A 60 6.72 -3.86 -16.91
CA TYR A 60 5.61 -3.43 -17.76
C TYR A 60 6.00 -2.36 -18.78
N GLY A 61 7.29 -2.04 -18.88
CA GLY A 61 7.86 -1.10 -19.83
C GLY A 61 7.91 0.34 -19.31
N TYR A 62 8.97 1.04 -19.70
CA TYR A 62 9.19 2.45 -19.40
C TYR A 62 8.28 3.35 -20.27
N GLY A 63 7.85 4.47 -19.71
CA GLY A 63 7.07 5.46 -20.45
C GLY A 63 6.75 6.69 -19.60
N PRO A 64 6.55 7.86 -20.23
CA PRO A 64 6.17 9.06 -19.51
C PRO A 64 4.81 8.85 -18.84
N GLY A 65 4.71 9.27 -17.58
CA GLY A 65 3.45 9.31 -16.87
C GLY A 65 2.86 7.95 -16.46
N LYS A 66 3.65 6.86 -16.42
CA LYS A 66 3.15 5.56 -15.94
C LYS A 66 3.10 5.45 -14.41
N VAL A 67 3.98 6.16 -13.73
CA VAL A 67 4.01 6.24 -12.26
C VAL A 67 4.35 7.66 -11.83
N ALA A 68 3.70 8.15 -10.78
CA ALA A 68 3.99 9.44 -10.17
C ALA A 68 3.84 9.37 -8.65
N PHE A 69 4.66 10.15 -7.95
CA PHE A 69 4.73 10.19 -6.49
C PHE A 69 4.02 11.45 -5.97
N PHE A 70 3.23 11.26 -4.92
CA PHE A 70 2.45 12.29 -4.27
C PHE A 70 2.55 12.08 -2.76
N ASP A 71 3.65 12.55 -2.17
CA ASP A 71 3.97 12.30 -0.77
C ASP A 71 2.84 12.76 0.15
N TYR A 72 2.54 11.93 1.15
CA TYR A 72 1.58 12.29 2.19
C TYR A 72 2.03 13.58 2.87
N SER A 73 1.06 14.46 3.12
CA SER A 73 1.30 15.71 3.84
C SER A 73 0.14 16.05 4.76
N ASP A 74 0.30 17.07 5.60
CA ASP A 74 -0.79 17.56 6.43
C ASP A 74 -1.93 18.17 5.60
N ASN A 75 -1.66 18.62 4.38
CA ASN A 75 -2.67 19.11 3.44
C ASN A 75 -3.06 18.01 2.43
N MET A 76 -3.66 16.93 2.92
CA MET A 76 -4.05 15.81 2.06
C MET A 76 -5.07 16.18 0.98
N ASP A 77 -5.89 17.21 1.18
CA ASP A 77 -6.83 17.66 0.16
C ASP A 77 -6.11 18.19 -1.08
N ASP A 78 -4.97 18.86 -0.90
CA ASP A 78 -4.12 19.29 -2.02
C ASP A 78 -3.46 18.12 -2.74
N VAL A 79 -2.89 17.20 -1.96
CA VAL A 79 -2.29 15.96 -2.49
C VAL A 79 -3.33 15.20 -3.32
N ALA A 80 -4.54 15.01 -2.80
CA ALA A 80 -5.61 14.30 -3.50
C ALA A 80 -6.07 15.01 -4.77
N ARG A 81 -6.17 16.35 -4.78
CA ARG A 81 -6.48 17.12 -6.00
C ARG A 81 -5.40 16.91 -7.07
N ARG A 82 -4.12 16.94 -6.68
CA ARG A 82 -3.00 16.68 -7.60
C ARG A 82 -3.01 15.25 -8.13
N VAL A 83 -3.31 14.28 -7.27
CA VAL A 83 -3.49 12.87 -7.66
C VAL A 83 -4.60 12.74 -8.70
N VAL A 84 -5.81 13.27 -8.43
CA VAL A 84 -6.93 13.18 -9.37
C VAL A 84 -6.67 13.95 -10.66
N SER A 85 -6.05 15.14 -10.58
CA SER A 85 -5.66 15.91 -11.76
C SER A 85 -4.64 15.19 -12.64
N TRP A 86 -3.85 14.29 -12.06
CA TRP A 86 -2.93 13.45 -12.82
C TRP A 86 -3.64 12.25 -13.46
N ASP A 87 -4.92 12.01 -13.17
CA ASP A 87 -5.77 10.97 -13.77
C ASP A 87 -5.17 9.55 -13.74
N PRO A 88 -4.91 8.98 -12.55
CA PRO A 88 -4.42 7.61 -12.40
C PRO A 88 -5.54 6.58 -12.53
N GLU A 89 -5.18 5.40 -13.06
CA GLU A 89 -6.05 4.22 -13.01
C GLU A 89 -6.09 3.61 -11.60
N ALA A 90 -4.99 3.73 -10.85
CA ALA A 90 -4.86 3.20 -9.50
C ALA A 90 -4.08 4.15 -8.57
N VAL A 91 -4.46 4.18 -7.30
CA VAL A 91 -3.72 4.86 -6.22
C VAL A 91 -3.19 3.83 -5.25
N TYR A 92 -1.87 3.81 -5.06
CA TYR A 92 -1.21 2.98 -4.06
C TYR A 92 -0.90 3.80 -2.80
N ILE A 93 -1.51 3.40 -1.68
CA ILE A 93 -1.21 3.96 -0.36
C ILE A 93 -0.07 3.14 0.26
N ALA A 94 1.15 3.67 0.19
CA ALA A 94 2.37 3.00 0.62
C ALA A 94 2.69 3.31 2.10
N PHE A 95 1.70 3.21 3.00
CA PHE A 95 1.90 3.46 4.42
C PHE A 95 2.45 2.21 5.11
N GLY A 96 3.76 2.21 5.30
CA GLY A 96 4.60 1.14 5.82
C GLY A 96 4.83 1.18 7.33
N GLY A 97 5.85 0.44 7.76
CA GLY A 97 6.02 -0.03 9.14
C GLY A 97 6.68 0.94 10.14
N GLU A 98 7.22 2.07 9.70
CA GLU A 98 7.99 2.98 10.57
C GLU A 98 7.12 3.66 11.62
N GLN A 99 5.88 4.00 11.24
CA GLN A 99 4.95 4.70 12.11
C GLN A 99 4.15 3.76 13.02
N ARG A 100 3.64 4.34 14.12
CA ARG A 100 2.69 3.67 15.03
C ARG A 100 1.40 3.30 14.30
N MET A 101 0.77 2.18 14.68
CA MET A 101 -0.52 1.72 14.14
C MET A 101 -1.60 2.80 14.12
N SER A 102 -1.74 3.57 15.20
CA SER A 102 -2.74 4.64 15.29
C SER A 102 -2.52 5.70 14.22
N LEU A 103 -1.29 6.15 14.05
CA LEU A 103 -0.93 7.16 13.06
C LEU A 103 -1.10 6.64 11.63
N VAL A 104 -0.75 5.37 11.36
CA VAL A 104 -1.03 4.75 10.05
C VAL A 104 -2.53 4.69 9.78
N SER A 105 -3.35 4.34 10.78
CA SER A 105 -4.81 4.30 10.65
C SER A 105 -5.39 5.69 10.37
N GLU A 106 -4.94 6.71 11.10
CA GLU A 106 -5.34 8.12 10.93
C GLU A 106 -4.95 8.65 9.54
N ALA A 107 -3.70 8.43 9.12
CA ALA A 107 -3.21 8.82 7.80
C ALA A 107 -4.00 8.13 6.68
N THR A 108 -4.32 6.84 6.84
CA THR A 108 -5.14 6.09 5.89
C THR A 108 -6.54 6.69 5.79
N ALA A 109 -7.20 6.96 6.92
CA ALA A 109 -8.52 7.57 6.94
C ALA A 109 -8.52 8.95 6.28
N LYS A 110 -7.55 9.81 6.63
CA LYS A 110 -7.39 11.15 6.06
C LYS A 110 -7.17 11.11 4.54
N THR A 111 -6.32 10.20 4.08
CA THR A 111 -6.04 10.00 2.65
C THR A 111 -7.29 9.57 1.88
N LEU A 112 -8.05 8.60 2.41
CA LEU A 112 -9.28 8.15 1.74
C LEU A 112 -10.38 9.22 1.75
N LYS A 113 -10.51 10.01 2.82
CA LYS A 113 -11.43 11.16 2.87
C LYS A 113 -11.06 12.22 1.82
N ALA A 114 -9.77 12.52 1.68
CA ALA A 114 -9.28 13.47 0.69
C ALA A 114 -9.49 12.96 -0.75
N LEU A 115 -9.14 11.70 -1.05
CA LEU A 115 -9.36 11.08 -2.37
C LEU A 115 -10.84 11.03 -2.75
N ARG A 116 -11.71 10.67 -1.81
CA ARG A 116 -13.17 10.74 -1.97
C ARG A 116 -13.62 12.14 -2.35
N SER A 117 -13.17 13.14 -1.59
CA SER A 117 -13.57 14.55 -1.78
C SER A 117 -13.04 15.12 -3.10
N ALA A 118 -11.87 14.66 -3.55
CA ALA A 118 -11.32 15.00 -4.85
C ALA A 118 -11.98 14.24 -6.02
N GLY A 119 -12.82 13.25 -5.76
CA GLY A 119 -13.57 12.51 -6.78
C GLY A 119 -12.81 11.35 -7.42
N PHE A 120 -11.77 10.80 -6.77
CA PHE A 120 -11.11 9.60 -7.26
C PHE A 120 -12.08 8.41 -7.28
N LYS A 121 -12.09 7.60 -8.34
CA LYS A 121 -12.95 6.40 -8.45
C LYS A 121 -12.22 5.17 -9.03
N GLY A 122 -10.91 5.26 -9.20
CA GLY A 122 -10.08 4.19 -9.74
C GLY A 122 -9.86 3.04 -8.74
N ALA A 123 -8.83 2.24 -8.99
CA ALA A 123 -8.45 1.17 -8.09
C ALA A 123 -7.66 1.69 -6.88
N LEU A 124 -7.87 1.10 -5.70
CA LEU A 124 -7.11 1.37 -4.50
C LEU A 124 -6.18 0.21 -4.18
N LEU A 125 -4.88 0.47 -4.10
CA LEU A 125 -3.86 -0.51 -3.76
C LEU A 125 -3.37 -0.20 -2.35
N ILE A 126 -3.35 -1.20 -1.47
CA ILE A 126 -3.14 -0.99 -0.03
C ILE A 126 -1.91 -1.77 0.42
N HIS A 127 -0.98 -1.08 1.08
CA HIS A 127 0.11 -1.72 1.80
C HIS A 127 -0.42 -2.50 3.01
N VAL A 128 0.10 -3.71 3.26
CA VAL A 128 -0.38 -4.62 4.33
C VAL A 128 -0.48 -3.97 5.71
N ARG A 129 0.39 -3.01 6.00
CA ARG A 129 0.39 -2.28 7.28
C ARG A 129 -0.81 -1.34 7.42
N ALA A 130 -1.23 -0.64 6.36
CA ALA A 130 -2.45 0.17 6.38
C ALA A 130 -3.70 -0.69 6.55
N TRP A 131 -3.71 -1.87 5.93
CA TRP A 131 -4.74 -2.89 6.13
C TRP A 131 -4.85 -3.33 7.59
N LEU A 132 -3.73 -3.68 8.23
CA LEU A 132 -3.72 -4.09 9.64
C LEU A 132 -4.09 -2.93 10.58
N ALA A 133 -3.54 -1.74 10.35
CA ALA A 133 -3.77 -0.55 11.17
C ALA A 133 -5.25 -0.15 11.21
N THR A 134 -5.96 -0.32 10.10
CA THR A 134 -7.40 -0.03 9.98
C THR A 134 -8.29 -1.19 10.41
N LYS A 135 -7.72 -2.20 11.07
CA LYS A 135 -8.41 -3.45 11.44
C LYS A 135 -9.13 -4.07 10.24
N GLN A 136 -8.40 -4.26 9.15
CA GLN A 136 -8.91 -4.86 7.92
C GLN A 136 -10.05 -4.01 7.32
N LEU A 137 -9.82 -2.70 7.25
CA LEU A 137 -10.79 -1.66 6.87
C LEU A 137 -11.98 -1.44 7.82
N SER A 138 -12.26 -2.32 8.77
CA SER A 138 -13.44 -2.19 9.65
C SER A 138 -13.49 -0.85 10.41
N ALA A 139 -12.34 -0.30 10.79
CA ALA A 139 -12.27 1.02 11.45
C ALA A 139 -12.68 2.17 10.53
N LEU A 140 -12.54 2.02 9.21
CA LEU A 140 -12.94 3.00 8.19
C LEU A 140 -14.41 2.84 7.79
N LEU A 141 -14.90 1.60 7.76
CA LEU A 141 -16.27 1.26 7.36
C LEU A 141 -17.33 1.68 8.41
N SER A 142 -16.90 2.09 9.60
CA SER A 142 -17.78 2.69 10.60
C SER A 142 -18.25 4.11 10.24
N ASP A 143 -17.52 4.79 9.35
CA ASP A 143 -17.89 6.09 8.77
C ASP A 143 -18.73 5.84 7.49
N PRO A 144 -20.02 6.21 7.47
CA PRO A 144 -20.91 5.93 6.32
C PRO A 144 -20.39 6.49 5.00
N ALA A 145 -19.76 7.68 5.02
CA ALA A 145 -19.27 8.32 3.82
C ALA A 145 -18.04 7.59 3.23
N LEU A 146 -17.18 7.06 4.10
CA LEU A 146 -16.07 6.21 3.70
C LEU A 146 -16.53 4.82 3.27
N LYS A 147 -17.52 4.25 3.94
CA LYS A 147 -18.11 2.96 3.57
C LYS A 147 -18.69 2.99 2.16
N GLU A 148 -19.51 4.00 1.87
CA GLU A 148 -20.07 4.23 0.52
C GLU A 148 -18.94 4.37 -0.51
N TYR A 149 -17.95 5.21 -0.21
CA TYR A 149 -16.83 5.46 -1.08
C TYR A 149 -16.00 4.20 -1.38
N ILE A 150 -15.57 3.48 -0.34
CA ILE A 150 -14.77 2.25 -0.47
C ILE A 150 -15.53 1.20 -1.28
N THR A 151 -16.84 1.07 -1.08
CA THR A 151 -17.70 0.14 -1.83
C THR A 151 -17.87 0.56 -3.30
N SER A 152 -17.73 1.85 -3.61
CA SER A 152 -17.84 2.39 -4.97
C SER A 152 -16.57 2.31 -5.81
N LEU A 153 -15.42 1.99 -5.20
CA LEU A 153 -14.14 1.89 -5.90
C LEU A 153 -14.16 0.76 -6.93
N LYS A 154 -13.50 0.97 -8.07
CA LYS A 154 -13.42 -0.01 -9.15
C LYS A 154 -12.86 -1.36 -8.69
N GLU A 155 -11.83 -1.31 -7.87
CA GLU A 155 -11.15 -2.48 -7.33
C GLU A 155 -10.35 -2.07 -6.09
N ILE A 156 -10.18 -2.98 -5.14
CA ILE A 156 -9.24 -2.81 -4.03
C ILE A 156 -8.29 -4.00 -4.05
N ARG A 157 -6.98 -3.73 -4.02
CA ARG A 157 -5.95 -4.78 -3.95
C ARG A 157 -5.09 -4.63 -2.72
N LEU A 158 -4.68 -5.78 -2.21
CA LEU A 158 -3.83 -5.94 -1.03
C LEU A 158 -2.76 -6.97 -1.36
N PHE A 159 -1.62 -6.87 -0.69
CA PHE A 159 -0.69 -7.99 -0.60
C PHE A 159 -0.53 -8.43 0.86
N THR A 160 -0.19 -9.71 1.06
CA THR A 160 0.20 -10.26 2.35
C THR A 160 1.40 -11.18 2.17
N ALA A 161 2.10 -11.51 3.26
CA ALA A 161 3.24 -12.42 3.22
C ALA A 161 3.13 -13.45 4.35
N ASP A 162 3.50 -14.68 4.05
CA ASP A 162 3.73 -15.75 5.02
C ASP A 162 5.21 -16.15 4.95
N ALA A 163 5.98 -15.65 5.92
CA ALA A 163 7.41 -15.90 5.99
C ALA A 163 7.75 -17.34 6.44
N ASN A 164 6.81 -18.09 7.01
CA ASN A 164 7.01 -19.50 7.36
C ASN A 164 6.82 -20.39 6.13
N ALA A 165 5.76 -20.13 5.37
CA ALA A 165 5.49 -20.81 4.10
C ALA A 165 6.36 -20.28 2.94
N LYS A 166 7.11 -19.20 3.15
CA LYS A 166 7.92 -18.51 2.12
C LYS A 166 7.07 -18.09 0.93
N LYS A 167 5.90 -17.53 1.21
CA LYS A 167 4.93 -17.10 0.21
C LYS A 167 4.62 -15.62 0.32
N PHE A 168 4.41 -14.98 -0.83
CA PHE A 168 3.85 -13.65 -0.94
C PHE A 168 2.56 -13.75 -1.76
N PHE A 169 1.48 -13.19 -1.24
CA PHE A 169 0.14 -13.32 -1.80
C PHE A 169 -0.38 -11.97 -2.25
N PHE A 170 -1.11 -11.96 -3.36
CA PHE A 170 -1.84 -10.81 -3.84
C PHE A 170 -3.33 -11.11 -3.87
N GLN A 171 -4.10 -10.21 -3.27
CA GLN A 171 -5.48 -10.39 -2.91
C GLN A 171 -6.32 -9.26 -3.49
N ALA A 172 -7.47 -9.60 -4.08
CA ALA A 172 -8.56 -8.66 -4.29
C ALA A 172 -9.36 -8.58 -2.99
N VAL A 173 -9.68 -7.36 -2.56
CA VAL A 173 -10.51 -7.09 -1.38
C VAL A 173 -11.91 -6.78 -1.86
N LYS A 174 -12.89 -7.55 -1.39
CA LYS A 174 -14.31 -7.29 -1.62
C LYS A 174 -14.91 -6.71 -0.35
N VAL A 175 -15.59 -5.57 -0.47
CA VAL A 175 -16.35 -4.95 0.61
C VAL A 175 -17.82 -4.97 0.22
N THR A 176 -18.68 -5.55 1.06
CA THR A 176 -20.12 -5.55 0.80
C THR A 176 -20.80 -4.27 1.32
N PRO A 177 -21.98 -3.90 0.81
CA PRO A 177 -22.75 -2.77 1.34
C PRO A 177 -23.09 -2.89 2.83
N GLU A 178 -23.06 -4.08 3.41
CA GLU A 178 -23.24 -4.32 4.84
C GLU A 178 -21.97 -4.00 5.65
N GLY A 179 -20.81 -3.90 4.97
CA GLY A 179 -19.51 -3.65 5.59
C GLY A 179 -18.70 -4.93 5.83
N ASN A 180 -19.11 -6.06 5.26
CA ASN A 180 -18.33 -7.30 5.34
C ASN A 180 -17.16 -7.24 4.38
N VAL A 181 -16.00 -7.71 4.82
CA VAL A 181 -14.76 -7.70 4.04
C VAL A 181 -14.30 -9.13 3.78
N SER A 182 -13.99 -9.45 2.53
CA SER A 182 -13.42 -10.75 2.15
C SER A 182 -12.25 -10.59 1.19
N LEU A 183 -11.36 -11.59 1.19
CA LEU A 183 -10.17 -11.65 0.34
C LEU A 183 -10.30 -12.76 -0.68
N SER A 184 -9.91 -12.48 -1.92
CA SER A 184 -9.77 -13.49 -2.98
C SER A 184 -8.36 -13.41 -3.57
N LYS A 185 -7.63 -14.53 -3.51
CA LYS A 185 -6.26 -14.59 -4.00
C LYS A 185 -6.25 -14.67 -5.52
N TYR A 186 -5.54 -13.76 -6.17
CA TYR A 186 -5.38 -13.78 -7.63
C TYR A 186 -3.96 -14.12 -8.08
N MET A 187 -2.97 -14.03 -7.19
CA MET A 187 -1.58 -14.37 -7.48
C MET A 187 -0.84 -14.74 -6.20
N ASP A 188 0.14 -15.63 -6.31
CA ASP A 188 1.18 -15.83 -5.30
C ASP A 188 2.53 -16.09 -5.94
N VAL A 189 3.58 -15.82 -5.16
CA VAL A 189 4.97 -16.05 -5.54
C VAL A 189 5.72 -16.63 -4.36
N ASP A 190 6.67 -17.52 -4.65
CA ASP A 190 7.65 -17.95 -3.65
C ASP A 190 8.63 -16.83 -3.38
N ILE A 191 9.03 -16.69 -2.11
CA ILE A 191 10.10 -15.77 -1.69
C ILE A 191 11.31 -16.55 -1.22
N THR A 192 12.49 -15.93 -1.36
CA THR A 192 13.74 -16.55 -0.92
C THR A 192 13.80 -16.70 0.59
N ASP A 193 14.67 -17.59 1.07
CA ASP A 193 14.97 -17.74 2.50
C ASP A 193 15.43 -16.43 3.12
N GLU A 194 16.24 -15.68 2.38
CA GLU A 194 16.71 -14.35 2.76
C GLU A 194 15.53 -13.39 2.98
N HIS A 195 14.62 -13.27 2.01
CA HIS A 195 13.44 -12.39 2.14
C HIS A 195 12.55 -12.82 3.31
N ALA A 196 12.30 -14.13 3.46
CA ALA A 196 11.52 -14.68 4.56
C ALA A 196 12.15 -14.39 5.93
N ASN A 197 13.47 -14.50 6.06
CA ASN A 197 14.19 -14.21 7.30
C ASN A 197 14.12 -12.72 7.66
N LEU A 198 14.33 -11.83 6.68
CA LEU A 198 14.20 -10.38 6.88
C LEU A 198 12.78 -9.99 7.29
N LEU A 199 11.75 -10.59 6.68
CA LEU A 199 10.35 -10.35 7.09
C LEU A 199 10.11 -10.74 8.55
N LYS A 200 10.60 -11.90 9.00
CA LYS A 200 10.47 -12.35 10.40
C LYS A 200 11.12 -11.36 11.39
N LEU A 201 12.23 -10.73 11.00
CA LEU A 201 12.94 -9.76 11.81
C LEU A 201 12.31 -8.36 11.80
N SER A 202 11.60 -8.02 10.72
CA SER A 202 10.90 -6.74 10.56
C SER A 202 9.52 -6.70 11.21
N LEU A 203 8.90 -7.85 11.46
CA LEU A 203 7.65 -7.91 12.21
C LEU A 203 7.91 -7.58 13.68
N PRO A 204 7.06 -6.76 14.34
CA PRO A 204 7.16 -6.60 15.79
C PRO A 204 7.05 -7.98 16.46
N PRO A 205 7.77 -8.22 17.58
CA PRO A 205 7.62 -9.46 18.34
C PRO A 205 6.14 -9.66 18.71
N GLN A 206 5.68 -10.92 18.59
CA GLN A 206 4.32 -11.33 18.96
C GLN A 206 4.06 -11.14 20.44
#